data_AF-A0A550CQD4-F1
#
_entry.id   AF-A0A550CQD4-F1
#
_cell.length_a   1.000
_cell.length_b   1.000
_cell.length_c   1.000
_cell.angle_alpha   90.00
_cell.angle_beta   90.00
_cell.angle_gamma   90.00
#
_symmetry.space_group_name_H-M   'P 1'
#
loop_
_entity.id
_entity.type
_entity.pdbx_description
1 polymer ?
#
loop_
_entity_poly.entity_id
_entity_poly.type
_entity_poly.pdbx_seq_one_letter_code
_entity_poly.pdbx_strand_id
1 'polypeptide(L)'
;MLGLSALLPLLVVPFASAAPKSRATTCNGHAELCDRSYGNVTFMGSHDSFAYSDDPLALARDQEVDIPSQLDLGVRLLQAQSHMNGDDLHFCHTSCILFDGGKVVDYLTVVKTWLDSNTEEVLTLLFTNPEAVSLTDVWKPAFDDSGISDLVYVPPNLPMKQSDWPTLGDMIDSGKRVVVFMDADSDPSQVDFILPEFDMIWETPYGYTDDSFPCSIDRTSNAQSTADHMYMINHSLNLKIGDITISDPGEADTTNGVDSIVAAADKCVSYSEDNTYPSFVLLDFVNLGDAKAAVDKLNGF
;
A
#
# COMPACT_ATOMS: atom_id res chain seq x y z
N MET A 1 -63.43 -47.67 11.49
CA MET A 1 -62.01 -47.28 11.61
C MET A 1 -61.92 -45.78 11.36
N LEU A 2 -61.87 -44.97 12.42
CA LEU A 2 -61.73 -43.51 12.34
C LEU A 2 -60.23 -43.18 12.33
N GLY A 3 -59.74 -42.61 11.23
CA GLY A 3 -58.35 -42.20 11.07
C GLY A 3 -58.10 -40.86 11.74
N LEU A 4 -57.17 -40.84 12.70
CA LEU A 4 -56.63 -39.61 13.31
C LEU A 4 -55.57 -39.04 12.35
N SER A 5 -55.83 -37.87 11.74
CA SER A 5 -54.80 -37.08 11.07
C SER A 5 -54.07 -36.23 12.11
N ALA A 6 -52.78 -36.50 12.30
CA ALA A 6 -51.90 -35.67 13.10
C ALA A 6 -51.41 -34.48 12.27
N LEU A 7 -51.75 -33.26 12.69
CA LEU A 7 -51.19 -32.03 12.15
C LEU A 7 -49.81 -31.79 12.78
N LEU A 8 -48.76 -31.85 11.96
CA LEU A 8 -47.43 -31.36 12.35
C LEU A 8 -47.43 -29.82 12.40
N PRO A 9 -46.83 -29.20 13.44
CA PRO A 9 -46.65 -27.76 13.46
C PRO A 9 -45.49 -27.38 12.53
N LEU A 10 -45.75 -26.47 11.58
CA LEU A 10 -44.69 -25.80 10.82
C LEU A 10 -43.91 -24.88 11.78
N LEU A 11 -42.64 -25.22 12.03
CA LEU A 11 -41.67 -24.31 12.64
C LEU A 11 -41.31 -23.24 11.60
N VAL A 12 -41.79 -22.02 11.81
CA VAL A 12 -41.36 -20.83 11.07
C VAL A 12 -40.00 -20.43 11.64
N VAL A 13 -38.93 -20.64 10.88
CA VAL A 13 -37.60 -20.11 11.21
C VAL A 13 -37.61 -18.62 10.86
N PRO A 14 -37.39 -17.70 11.82
CA PRO A 14 -37.32 -16.29 11.50
C PRO A 14 -36.04 -16.04 10.68
N PHE A 15 -36.21 -15.54 9.45
CA PHE A 15 -35.11 -14.93 8.71
C PHE A 15 -34.68 -13.70 9.50
N ALA A 16 -33.50 -13.78 10.14
CA ALA A 16 -32.85 -12.59 10.68
C ALA A 16 -32.43 -11.73 9.47
N SER A 17 -33.17 -10.66 9.19
CA SER A 17 -32.69 -9.62 8.28
C SER A 17 -31.42 -9.04 8.90
N ALA A 18 -30.28 -9.24 8.23
CA ALA A 18 -29.06 -8.51 8.54
C ALA A 18 -29.41 -7.02 8.51
N ALA A 19 -29.12 -6.30 9.60
CA ALA A 19 -29.23 -4.85 9.60
C ALA A 19 -28.38 -4.31 8.45
N PRO A 20 -28.85 -3.30 7.69
CA PRO A 20 -28.02 -2.66 6.69
C PRO A 20 -26.73 -2.18 7.39
N LYS A 21 -25.57 -2.67 6.93
CA LYS A 21 -24.28 -2.12 7.36
C LYS A 21 -24.30 -0.63 7.03
N SER A 22 -23.91 0.21 7.98
CA SER A 22 -23.72 1.63 7.70
C SER A 22 -22.62 1.75 6.66
N ARG A 23 -22.99 2.21 5.46
CA ARG A 23 -22.03 2.52 4.39
C ARG A 23 -21.05 3.57 4.92
N ALA A 24 -19.77 3.38 4.65
CA ALA A 24 -18.74 4.38 4.96
C ALA A 24 -19.18 5.77 4.44
N THR A 25 -19.03 6.79 5.28
CA THR A 25 -19.40 8.17 4.90
C THR A 25 -18.22 8.94 4.33
N THR A 26 -17.02 8.53 4.69
CA THR A 26 -15.76 8.95 4.10
C THR A 26 -14.89 7.72 3.85
N CYS A 27 -14.00 7.80 2.86
CA CYS A 27 -13.04 6.75 2.53
C CYS A 27 -11.69 7.42 2.32
N ASN A 28 -10.70 7.08 3.13
CA ASN A 28 -9.40 7.78 3.15
C ASN A 28 -9.55 9.31 3.29
N GLY A 29 -10.49 9.74 4.13
CA GLY A 29 -10.74 11.14 4.46
C GLY A 29 -11.66 11.92 3.50
N HIS A 30 -12.11 11.32 2.39
CA HIS A 30 -12.93 11.99 1.38
C HIS A 30 -14.16 11.15 0.99
N ALA A 31 -15.32 11.79 0.81
CA ALA A 31 -16.56 11.07 0.48
C ALA A 31 -16.57 10.60 -0.98
N GLU A 32 -15.97 11.40 -1.86
CA GLU A 32 -15.82 11.16 -3.30
C GLU A 32 -15.03 9.90 -3.62
N LEU A 33 -14.17 9.47 -2.70
CA LEU A 33 -13.36 8.26 -2.85
C LEU A 33 -14.15 6.98 -2.57
N CYS A 34 -15.28 7.04 -1.85
CA CYS A 34 -16.04 5.84 -1.50
C CYS A 34 -16.67 5.14 -2.70
N ASP A 35 -17.06 5.89 -3.74
CA ASP A 35 -17.59 5.34 -4.99
C ASP A 35 -16.48 5.08 -6.04
N ARG A 36 -15.22 5.38 -5.71
CA ARG A 36 -14.09 5.24 -6.64
C ARG A 36 -13.42 3.88 -6.50
N SER A 37 -13.13 3.23 -7.63
CA SER A 37 -12.33 2.00 -7.68
C SER A 37 -10.95 2.24 -7.08
N TYR A 38 -10.45 1.31 -6.26
CA TYR A 38 -9.11 1.35 -5.69
C TYR A 38 -8.03 1.54 -6.78
N GLY A 39 -8.19 0.91 -7.94
CA GLY A 39 -7.24 1.06 -9.05
C GLY A 39 -7.26 2.45 -9.72
N ASN A 40 -8.22 3.30 -9.39
CA ASN A 40 -8.36 4.65 -9.93
C ASN A 40 -8.23 5.74 -8.84
N VAL A 41 -7.54 5.45 -7.75
CA VAL A 41 -7.23 6.42 -6.69
C VAL A 41 -5.71 6.64 -6.67
N THR A 42 -5.30 7.90 -6.56
CA THR A 42 -3.89 8.25 -6.28
C THR A 42 -3.66 8.28 -4.77
N PHE A 43 -2.79 7.42 -4.27
CA PHE A 43 -2.40 7.34 -2.87
C PHE A 43 -1.01 7.94 -2.65
N MET A 44 -0.85 8.62 -1.52
CA MET A 44 0.45 9.02 -1.00
C MET A 44 1.15 7.79 -0.40
N GLY A 45 2.36 7.50 -0.84
CA GLY A 45 3.18 6.37 -0.42
C GLY A 45 4.41 6.81 0.36
N SER A 46 4.81 6.02 1.36
CA SER A 46 6.07 6.20 2.11
C SER A 46 7.07 5.11 1.71
N HIS A 47 8.18 5.54 1.12
CA HIS A 47 9.35 4.70 0.85
C HIS A 47 10.07 4.35 2.15
N ASP A 48 10.49 3.09 2.28
CA ASP A 48 11.13 2.53 3.48
C ASP A 48 10.55 3.09 4.79
N SER A 49 9.23 3.03 4.90
CA SER A 49 8.45 3.66 5.99
C SER A 49 8.95 3.35 7.40
N PHE A 50 9.55 2.17 7.61
CA PHE A 50 10.15 1.75 8.88
C PHE A 50 11.45 2.49 9.24
N ALA A 51 12.16 3.04 8.25
CA ALA A 51 13.44 3.71 8.40
C ALA A 51 13.26 5.16 8.87
N TYR A 52 12.51 5.36 9.95
CA TYR A 52 12.27 6.69 10.51
C TYR A 52 13.25 7.04 11.63
N SER A 53 13.76 8.27 11.61
CA SER A 53 14.61 8.80 12.68
C SER A 53 14.58 10.34 12.69
N ASP A 54 14.51 10.95 13.86
CA ASP A 54 14.67 12.40 14.02
C ASP A 54 16.15 12.84 14.05
N ASP A 55 17.09 11.89 14.13
CA ASP A 55 18.53 12.18 14.10
C ASP A 55 19.02 12.46 12.67
N PRO A 56 19.44 13.71 12.34
CA PRO A 56 19.95 14.03 11.01
C PRO A 56 21.27 13.32 10.67
N LEU A 57 21.92 12.66 11.64
CA LEU A 57 23.10 11.84 11.40
C LEU A 57 22.76 10.38 11.07
N ALA A 58 21.50 9.96 11.19
CA ALA A 58 21.04 8.66 10.71
C ALA A 58 20.91 8.68 9.18
N LEU A 59 22.02 8.47 8.47
CA LEU A 59 22.10 8.63 7.01
C LEU A 59 21.30 7.59 6.19
N ALA A 60 20.83 6.52 6.82
CA ALA A 60 20.00 5.48 6.21
C ALA A 60 18.52 5.59 6.61
N ARG A 61 18.08 6.79 6.99
CA ARG A 61 16.68 7.10 7.27
C ARG A 61 16.00 7.62 6.01
N ASP A 62 14.74 7.23 5.82
CA ASP A 62 13.89 7.72 4.74
C ASP A 62 12.75 8.58 5.27
N GLN A 63 12.48 8.54 6.58
CA GLN A 63 11.39 9.28 7.21
C GLN A 63 11.87 9.96 8.50
N GLU A 64 11.17 11.02 8.95
CA GLU A 64 11.44 11.65 10.26
C GLU A 64 10.43 11.27 11.34
N VAL A 65 9.28 10.74 10.92
CA VAL A 65 8.14 10.48 11.80
C VAL A 65 7.76 9.00 11.79
N ASP A 66 7.23 8.52 12.91
CA ASP A 66 6.84 7.12 13.08
C ASP A 66 5.65 6.71 12.19
N ILE A 67 5.41 5.40 12.08
CA ILE A 67 4.37 4.84 11.20
C ILE A 67 2.97 5.43 11.45
N PRO A 68 2.47 5.52 12.71
CA PRO A 68 1.18 6.16 12.95
C PRO A 68 1.15 7.62 12.47
N SER A 69 2.22 8.40 12.67
CA SER A 69 2.29 9.78 12.19
C SER A 69 2.27 9.86 10.66
N GLN A 70 2.97 8.95 9.96
CA GLN A 70 2.92 8.88 8.49
C GLN A 70 1.48 8.61 8.01
N LEU A 71 0.78 7.66 8.65
CA LEU A 71 -0.61 7.34 8.35
C LEU A 71 -1.55 8.53 8.65
N ASP A 72 -1.34 9.26 9.75
CA ASP A 72 -2.12 10.45 10.11
C ASP A 72 -1.91 11.62 9.14
N LEU A 73 -0.74 11.71 8.48
CA LEU A 73 -0.47 12.67 7.40
C LEU A 73 -1.20 12.33 6.08
N GLY A 74 -1.79 11.14 5.98
CA GLY A 74 -2.55 10.69 4.81
C GLY A 74 -1.81 9.69 3.93
N VAL A 75 -0.68 9.13 4.37
CA VAL A 75 -0.02 8.00 3.70
C VAL A 75 -0.96 6.79 3.67
N ARG A 76 -1.15 6.21 2.49
CA ARG A 76 -2.01 5.02 2.27
C ARG A 76 -1.33 3.93 1.44
N LEU A 77 -0.04 4.10 1.14
CA LEU A 77 0.87 3.00 0.81
C LEU A 77 2.07 3.05 1.75
N LEU A 78 2.38 1.93 2.40
CA LEU A 78 3.61 1.76 3.17
C LEU A 78 4.51 0.77 2.46
N GLN A 79 5.69 1.23 2.04
CA GLN A 79 6.71 0.37 1.46
C GLN A 79 7.73 -0.03 2.54
N ALA A 80 8.21 -1.27 2.51
CA ALA A 80 9.32 -1.70 3.38
C ALA A 80 10.15 -2.84 2.79
N GLN A 81 11.47 -2.79 3.00
CA GLN A 81 12.40 -3.84 2.62
C GLN A 81 12.68 -4.85 3.73
N SER A 82 12.51 -6.14 3.45
CA SER A 82 12.70 -7.21 4.43
C SER A 82 14.06 -7.91 4.33
N HIS A 83 14.57 -8.35 5.49
CA HIS A 83 15.78 -9.15 5.61
C HIS A 83 15.68 -10.10 6.82
N MET A 84 16.27 -11.29 6.71
CA MET A 84 16.44 -12.15 7.89
C MET A 84 17.53 -11.60 8.81
N ASN A 85 17.22 -11.38 10.09
CA ASN A 85 18.17 -11.02 11.14
C ASN A 85 18.21 -12.12 12.21
N GLY A 86 19.13 -13.07 12.05
CA GLY A 86 19.12 -14.30 12.83
C GLY A 86 17.94 -15.19 12.41
N ASP A 87 17.08 -15.53 13.37
CA ASP A 87 15.90 -16.38 13.16
C ASP A 87 14.62 -15.57 12.90
N ASP A 88 14.68 -14.23 12.99
CA ASP A 88 13.53 -13.33 12.87
C ASP A 88 13.56 -12.58 11.53
N LEU A 89 12.39 -12.34 10.93
CA LEU A 89 12.25 -11.46 9.77
C LEU A 89 12.12 -10.00 10.25
N HIS A 90 12.99 -9.14 9.75
CA HIS A 90 13.05 -7.72 10.07
C HIS A 90 12.81 -6.87 8.83
N PHE A 91 12.39 -5.61 9.04
CA PHE A 91 12.49 -4.58 8.02
C PHE A 91 13.80 -3.82 8.20
N CYS A 92 14.63 -3.79 7.15
CA CYS A 92 15.97 -3.23 7.18
C CYS A 92 16.30 -2.49 5.88
N HIS A 93 17.00 -1.36 5.97
CA HIS A 93 17.36 -0.59 4.78
C HIS A 93 18.67 -1.12 4.20
N THR A 94 18.61 -1.85 3.07
CA THR A 94 19.70 -2.60 2.42
C THR A 94 20.28 -3.77 3.25
N SER A 95 20.42 -3.59 4.57
CA SER A 95 20.79 -4.62 5.54
C SER A 95 20.51 -4.12 6.96
N CYS A 96 20.30 -5.03 7.91
CA CYS A 96 20.03 -4.67 9.31
C CYS A 96 21.23 -4.04 10.04
N ILE A 97 22.41 -4.01 9.41
CA ILE A 97 23.58 -3.27 9.91
C ILE A 97 23.44 -1.77 9.62
N LEU A 98 22.85 -1.41 8.48
CA LEU A 98 22.72 -0.02 8.04
C LEU A 98 21.54 0.67 8.73
N PHE A 99 20.39 0.00 8.76
CA PHE A 99 19.24 0.42 9.54
C PHE A 99 18.38 -0.82 9.83
N ASP A 100 17.99 -1.00 11.09
CA ASP A 100 17.08 -2.06 11.52
C ASP A 100 15.83 -1.43 12.15
N GLY A 101 14.70 -1.50 11.44
CA GLY A 101 13.41 -1.01 11.91
C GLY A 101 12.68 -1.95 12.86
N GLY A 102 13.27 -3.11 13.16
CA GLY A 102 12.69 -4.14 14.00
C GLY A 102 11.94 -5.22 13.19
N LYS A 103 11.25 -6.08 13.93
CA LYS A 103 10.58 -7.25 13.37
C LYS A 103 9.40 -6.86 12.50
N VAL A 104 9.19 -7.60 11.41
CA VAL A 104 8.02 -7.43 10.55
C VAL A 104 6.71 -7.59 11.32
N VAL A 105 6.62 -8.55 12.25
CA VAL A 105 5.41 -8.76 13.07
C VAL A 105 5.11 -7.55 13.97
N ASP A 106 6.13 -6.89 14.51
CA ASP A 106 5.96 -5.71 15.37
C ASP A 106 5.48 -4.51 14.54
N TYR A 107 6.09 -4.30 13.37
CA TYR A 107 5.66 -3.30 12.39
C TYR A 107 4.19 -3.50 11.99
N LEU A 108 3.80 -4.72 11.61
CA LEU A 108 2.43 -5.03 11.20
C LEU A 108 1.44 -4.86 12.35
N THR A 109 1.86 -5.14 13.60
CA THR A 109 1.05 -4.92 14.80
C THR A 109 0.76 -3.43 15.03
N VAL A 110 1.75 -2.55 14.80
CA VAL A 110 1.56 -1.10 14.85
C VAL A 110 0.55 -0.65 13.79
N VAL A 111 0.72 -1.09 12.54
CA VAL A 111 -0.21 -0.77 11.44
C VAL A 111 -1.62 -1.27 11.74
N LYS A 112 -1.76 -2.50 12.21
CA LYS A 112 -3.05 -3.09 12.59
C LYS A 112 -3.74 -2.29 13.69
N THR A 113 -3.00 -1.86 14.71
CA THR A 113 -3.53 -1.04 15.81
C THR A 113 -4.08 0.29 15.30
N TRP A 114 -3.37 0.94 14.37
CA TRP A 114 -3.85 2.16 13.73
C TRP A 114 -5.11 1.91 12.89
N LEU A 115 -5.11 0.85 12.08
CA LEU A 115 -6.29 0.48 11.28
C LEU A 115 -7.51 0.18 12.15
N ASP A 116 -7.36 -0.47 13.30
CA ASP A 116 -8.48 -0.74 14.22
C ASP A 116 -9.12 0.54 14.78
N SER A 117 -8.33 1.60 14.92
CA SER A 117 -8.80 2.91 15.35
C SER A 117 -9.37 3.75 14.21
N ASN A 118 -9.07 3.39 12.96
CA ASN A 118 -9.44 4.13 11.75
C ASN A 118 -10.12 3.19 10.74
N THR A 119 -11.41 2.93 10.95
CA THR A 119 -12.16 1.89 10.21
C THR A 119 -12.55 2.25 8.79
N GLU A 120 -12.46 3.53 8.42
CA GLU A 120 -12.81 4.06 7.10
C GLU A 120 -11.59 4.20 6.17
N GLU A 121 -10.54 3.43 6.45
CA GLU A 121 -9.24 3.52 5.79
C GLU A 121 -8.92 2.23 5.02
N VAL A 122 -8.55 2.40 3.75
CA VAL A 122 -7.97 1.38 2.87
C VAL A 122 -6.47 1.66 2.73
N LEU A 123 -5.66 0.63 3.02
CA LEU A 123 -4.21 0.71 3.07
C LEU A 123 -3.56 -0.31 2.12
N THR A 124 -2.47 0.11 1.49
CA THR A 124 -1.61 -0.77 0.70
C THR A 124 -0.30 -1.01 1.44
N LEU A 125 0.10 -2.28 1.53
CA LEU A 125 1.42 -2.70 1.97
C LEU A 125 2.19 -3.20 0.76
N LEU A 126 3.39 -2.69 0.54
CA LEU A 126 4.26 -3.12 -0.55
C LEU A 126 5.60 -3.51 0.05
N PHE A 127 5.96 -4.79 -0.01
CA PHE A 127 7.18 -5.25 0.65
C PHE A 127 8.18 -5.85 -0.32
N THR A 128 9.46 -5.55 -0.14
CA THR A 128 10.51 -6.19 -0.94
C THR A 128 10.98 -7.47 -0.27
N ASN A 129 11.19 -8.53 -1.05
CA ASN A 129 11.66 -9.84 -0.55
C ASN A 129 12.95 -10.28 -1.27
N PRO A 130 14.06 -9.54 -1.11
CA PRO A 130 15.27 -9.72 -1.92
C PRO A 130 15.97 -11.08 -1.72
N GLU A 131 15.67 -11.76 -0.61
CA GLU A 131 16.28 -13.02 -0.20
C GLU A 131 15.39 -14.24 -0.50
N ALA A 132 14.26 -14.04 -1.19
CA ALA A 132 13.26 -15.07 -1.45
C ALA A 132 12.81 -15.79 -0.17
N VAL A 133 12.62 -15.04 0.92
CA VAL A 133 12.19 -15.58 2.22
C VAL A 133 10.84 -16.28 2.07
N SER A 134 10.71 -17.47 2.67
CA SER A 134 9.54 -18.35 2.54
C SER A 134 8.23 -17.62 2.89
N LEU A 135 7.30 -17.62 1.93
CA LEU A 135 5.98 -17.03 2.12
C LEU A 135 5.17 -17.78 3.18
N THR A 136 5.19 -19.12 3.14
CA THR A 136 4.38 -19.96 4.02
C THR A 136 4.94 -20.07 5.43
N ASP A 137 6.26 -20.12 5.56
CA ASP A 137 6.90 -20.44 6.85
C ASP A 137 7.34 -19.20 7.63
N VAL A 138 7.47 -18.04 6.97
CA VAL A 138 7.96 -16.80 7.60
C VAL A 138 6.98 -15.65 7.43
N TRP A 139 6.65 -15.28 6.19
CA TRP A 139 5.77 -14.12 5.95
C TRP A 139 4.36 -14.34 6.49
N LYS A 140 3.71 -15.45 6.12
CA LYS A 140 2.34 -15.75 6.54
C LYS A 140 2.20 -15.77 8.07
N PRO A 141 3.10 -16.43 8.84
CA PRO A 141 3.08 -16.31 10.30
C PRO A 141 3.19 -14.88 10.81
N ALA A 142 4.06 -14.03 10.26
CA ALA A 142 4.16 -12.62 10.69
C ALA A 142 2.84 -11.84 10.48
N PHE A 143 2.15 -12.09 9.36
CA PHE A 143 0.83 -11.52 9.08
C PHE A 143 -0.24 -12.05 10.05
N ASP A 144 -0.28 -13.36 10.27
CA ASP A 144 -1.27 -14.00 11.15
C ASP A 144 -1.06 -13.59 12.62
N ASP A 145 0.19 -13.57 13.09
CA ASP A 145 0.55 -13.25 14.49
C ASP A 145 0.33 -11.77 14.84
N SER A 146 0.45 -10.87 13.86
CA SER A 146 0.09 -9.45 14.04
C SER A 146 -1.43 -9.21 14.05
N GLY A 147 -2.22 -10.20 13.59
CA GLY A 147 -3.66 -10.11 13.43
C GLY A 147 -4.12 -9.29 12.22
N ILE A 148 -3.20 -8.76 11.39
CA ILE A 148 -3.56 -7.95 10.22
C ILE A 148 -4.19 -8.78 9.09
N SER A 149 -3.95 -10.10 9.07
CA SER A 149 -4.60 -11.05 8.14
C SER A 149 -6.12 -10.96 8.12
N ASP A 150 -6.78 -10.53 9.20
CA ASP A 150 -8.23 -10.35 9.22
C ASP A 150 -8.72 -9.23 8.29
N LEU A 151 -7.86 -8.26 7.97
CA LEU A 151 -8.17 -7.10 7.13
C LEU A 151 -7.72 -7.26 5.67
N VAL A 152 -6.94 -8.29 5.33
CA VAL A 152 -6.36 -8.42 3.98
C VAL A 152 -7.41 -8.78 2.94
N TYR A 153 -7.37 -8.07 1.82
CA TYR A 153 -8.18 -8.30 0.64
C TYR A 153 -7.51 -9.37 -0.24
N VAL A 154 -8.27 -10.43 -0.55
CA VAL A 154 -7.87 -11.47 -1.50
C VAL A 154 -8.61 -11.20 -2.81
N PRO A 155 -7.91 -10.87 -3.90
CA PRO A 155 -8.55 -10.66 -5.19
C PRO A 155 -9.22 -11.94 -5.73
N PRO A 156 -10.37 -11.82 -6.42
CA PRO A 156 -11.07 -12.98 -6.95
C PRO A 156 -10.41 -13.58 -8.19
N ASN A 157 -9.57 -12.81 -8.90
CA ASN A 157 -8.85 -13.24 -10.09
C ASN A 157 -7.46 -12.58 -10.10
N LEU A 158 -6.50 -13.20 -10.78
CA LEU A 158 -5.13 -12.70 -10.90
C LEU A 158 -4.65 -12.85 -12.36
N PRO A 159 -3.92 -11.87 -12.92
CA PRO A 159 -3.71 -10.53 -12.37
C PRO A 159 -5.02 -9.71 -12.34
N MET A 160 -5.09 -8.74 -11.43
CA MET A 160 -6.18 -7.74 -11.44
C MET A 160 -5.80 -6.61 -12.39
N LYS A 161 -6.69 -6.28 -13.31
CA LYS A 161 -6.56 -5.04 -14.09
C LYS A 161 -6.86 -3.84 -13.21
N GLN A 162 -6.34 -2.67 -13.59
CA GLN A 162 -6.65 -1.39 -12.94
C GLN A 162 -8.16 -1.18 -12.79
N SER A 163 -8.94 -1.53 -13.81
CA SER A 163 -10.41 -1.40 -13.83
C SER A 163 -11.18 -2.51 -13.10
N ASP A 164 -10.54 -3.61 -12.70
CA ASP A 164 -11.20 -4.74 -12.03
C ASP A 164 -11.28 -4.56 -10.51
N TRP A 165 -10.53 -3.60 -9.94
CA TRP A 165 -10.51 -3.38 -8.49
C TRP A 165 -11.86 -2.86 -7.95
N PRO A 166 -12.30 -3.32 -6.76
CA PRO A 166 -13.53 -2.84 -6.13
C PRO A 166 -13.40 -1.37 -5.72
N THR A 167 -14.53 -0.76 -5.35
CA THR A 167 -14.51 0.60 -4.77
C THR A 167 -13.92 0.61 -3.36
N LEU A 168 -13.39 1.75 -2.90
CA LEU A 168 -12.93 1.86 -1.51
C LEU A 168 -14.08 1.62 -0.51
N GLY A 169 -15.29 2.08 -0.84
CA GLY A 169 -16.49 1.83 -0.04
C GLY A 169 -16.79 0.34 0.10
N ASP A 170 -16.71 -0.43 -1.01
CA ASP A 170 -16.91 -1.88 -0.96
C ASP A 170 -15.85 -2.59 -0.11
N MET A 171 -14.59 -2.15 -0.21
CA MET A 171 -13.49 -2.69 0.61
C MET A 171 -13.73 -2.44 2.11
N ILE A 172 -14.09 -1.21 2.48
CA ILE A 172 -14.41 -0.85 3.87
C ILE A 172 -15.64 -1.61 4.37
N ASP A 173 -16.74 -1.65 3.61
CA ASP A 173 -17.97 -2.33 4.00
C ASP A 173 -17.78 -3.84 4.17
N SER A 174 -16.86 -4.44 3.40
CA SER A 174 -16.47 -5.85 3.53
C SER A 174 -15.57 -6.12 4.74
N GLY A 175 -14.87 -5.09 5.26
CA GLY A 175 -13.81 -5.19 6.26
C GLY A 175 -12.47 -5.64 5.69
N LYS A 176 -12.38 -5.88 4.38
CA LYS A 176 -11.16 -6.28 3.66
C LYS A 176 -10.54 -5.06 3.00
N ARG A 177 -9.72 -4.35 3.77
CA ARG A 177 -9.24 -2.99 3.51
C ARG A 177 -7.70 -2.86 3.54
N VAL A 178 -6.99 -3.98 3.51
CA VAL A 178 -5.53 -4.01 3.33
C VAL A 178 -5.20 -4.77 2.04
N VAL A 179 -4.46 -4.17 1.13
CA VAL A 179 -3.93 -4.84 -0.09
C VAL A 179 -2.43 -5.07 0.12
N VAL A 180 -1.93 -6.26 -0.20
CA VAL A 180 -0.52 -6.61 0.01
C VAL A 180 0.13 -6.96 -1.31
N PHE A 181 1.17 -6.23 -1.67
CA PHE A 181 2.04 -6.52 -2.81
C PHE A 181 3.44 -6.90 -2.33
N MET A 182 4.13 -7.69 -3.16
CA MET A 182 5.52 -8.03 -2.96
C MET A 182 6.27 -8.03 -4.30
N ASP A 183 7.48 -7.47 -4.29
CA ASP A 183 8.24 -7.17 -5.51
C ASP A 183 8.95 -8.38 -6.13
N ALA A 184 9.24 -9.40 -5.31
CA ALA A 184 10.00 -10.58 -5.67
C ALA A 184 9.49 -11.82 -4.93
N ASP A 185 9.58 -12.97 -5.60
CA ASP A 185 9.28 -14.28 -5.03
C ASP A 185 7.89 -14.40 -4.36
N SER A 186 6.92 -13.67 -4.90
CA SER A 186 5.50 -13.73 -4.53
C SER A 186 4.76 -14.79 -5.36
N ASP A 187 4.20 -15.80 -4.70
CA ASP A 187 3.39 -16.84 -5.33
C ASP A 187 2.03 -16.93 -4.63
N PRO A 188 0.97 -16.35 -5.23
CA PRO A 188 -0.38 -16.38 -4.66
C PRO A 188 -0.95 -17.80 -4.47
N SER A 189 -0.36 -18.84 -5.08
CA SER A 189 -0.76 -20.23 -4.80
C SER A 189 -0.27 -20.72 -3.43
N GLN A 190 0.72 -20.06 -2.85
CA GLN A 190 1.27 -20.34 -1.52
C GLN A 190 0.59 -19.49 -0.44
N VAL A 191 0.44 -18.19 -0.70
CA VAL A 191 -0.26 -17.23 0.18
C VAL A 191 -1.10 -16.30 -0.69
N ASP A 192 -2.42 -16.51 -0.69
CA ASP A 192 -3.37 -15.94 -1.65
C ASP A 192 -3.53 -14.42 -1.63
N PHE A 193 -3.17 -13.76 -0.53
CA PHE A 193 -3.20 -12.31 -0.41
C PHE A 193 -1.86 -11.61 -0.69
N ILE A 194 -0.74 -12.33 -0.83
CA ILE A 194 0.56 -11.71 -1.16
C ILE A 194 0.67 -11.66 -2.68
N LEU A 195 0.39 -10.47 -3.24
CA LEU A 195 0.24 -10.29 -4.68
C LEU A 195 1.59 -9.96 -5.35
N PRO A 196 1.86 -10.49 -6.55
CA PRO A 196 2.99 -10.06 -7.36
C PRO A 196 2.81 -8.61 -7.80
N GLU A 197 3.66 -7.72 -7.27
CA GLU A 197 3.64 -6.30 -7.61
C GLU A 197 3.68 -6.10 -9.12
N PHE A 198 4.72 -6.63 -9.78
CA PHE A 198 4.97 -6.37 -11.20
C PHE A 198 3.98 -7.00 -12.17
N ASP A 199 3.05 -7.84 -11.70
CA ASP A 199 1.94 -8.34 -12.51
C ASP A 199 0.75 -7.36 -12.53
N MET A 200 0.71 -6.39 -11.62
CA MET A 200 -0.43 -5.47 -11.41
C MET A 200 -0.05 -4.00 -11.30
N ILE A 201 1.20 -3.70 -10.94
CA ILE A 201 1.79 -2.38 -10.76
C ILE A 201 3.08 -2.34 -11.59
N TRP A 202 3.23 -1.34 -12.45
CA TRP A 202 4.57 -0.97 -12.94
C TRP A 202 5.05 0.29 -12.22
N GLU A 203 6.36 0.50 -12.24
CA GLU A 203 6.93 1.72 -11.69
C GLU A 203 8.00 2.37 -12.57
N THR A 204 8.24 3.65 -12.30
CA THR A 204 9.34 4.42 -12.89
C THR A 204 10.69 3.98 -12.32
N PRO A 205 11.82 4.33 -12.94
CA PRO A 205 13.13 4.20 -12.30
C PRO A 205 13.13 4.83 -10.91
N TYR A 206 14.00 4.36 -10.02
CA TYR A 206 14.21 4.90 -8.67
C TYR A 206 15.64 5.43 -8.51
N GLY A 207 15.95 6.01 -7.34
CA GLY A 207 17.29 6.51 -7.03
C GLY A 207 17.64 7.80 -7.76
N TYR A 208 16.64 8.63 -8.06
CA TYR A 208 16.83 9.91 -8.74
C TYR A 208 17.74 10.83 -7.92
N THR A 209 18.73 11.42 -8.58
CA THR A 209 19.50 12.57 -8.07
C THR A 209 19.24 13.84 -8.89
N ASP A 210 18.21 13.78 -9.72
CA ASP A 210 17.72 14.84 -10.59
C ASP A 210 16.26 15.06 -10.18
N ASP A 211 15.95 16.28 -9.72
CA ASP A 211 14.64 16.69 -9.24
C ASP A 211 13.59 16.85 -10.36
N SER A 212 13.97 16.55 -11.61
CA SER A 212 13.06 16.53 -12.73
C SER A 212 12.20 15.27 -12.82
N PHE A 213 12.49 14.19 -12.07
CA PHE A 213 11.70 12.94 -12.03
C PHE A 213 11.16 12.50 -13.41
N PRO A 214 12.04 12.17 -14.38
CA PRO A 214 11.62 11.81 -15.72
C PRO A 214 10.82 10.50 -15.71
N CYS A 215 9.73 10.46 -16.48
CA CYS A 215 8.90 9.26 -16.56
C CYS A 215 9.35 8.29 -17.65
N SER A 216 9.47 7.02 -17.28
CA SER A 216 9.55 5.87 -18.18
C SER A 216 9.05 4.63 -17.43
N ILE A 217 8.47 3.68 -18.14
CA ILE A 217 8.19 2.35 -17.56
C ILE A 217 9.52 1.61 -17.39
N ASP A 218 9.82 1.13 -16.18
CA ASP A 218 11.08 0.44 -15.88
C ASP A 218 10.84 -0.95 -15.27
N ARG A 219 10.29 -1.02 -14.06
CA ARG A 219 10.01 -2.30 -13.37
C ARG A 219 8.57 -2.72 -13.62
N THR A 220 8.40 -3.83 -14.36
CA THR A 220 7.12 -4.41 -14.77
C THR A 220 7.33 -5.87 -15.19
N SER A 221 6.27 -6.67 -15.14
CA SER A 221 6.22 -7.98 -15.80
C SER A 221 5.53 -7.86 -17.18
N ASN A 222 5.36 -9.00 -17.85
CA ASN A 222 4.52 -9.12 -19.05
C ASN A 222 3.19 -9.85 -18.77
N ALA A 223 2.74 -9.92 -17.52
CA ALA A 223 1.51 -10.63 -17.13
C ALA A 223 0.24 -9.97 -17.72
N GLN A 224 0.27 -8.66 -17.92
CA GLN A 224 -0.78 -7.90 -18.61
C GLN A 224 -0.22 -6.71 -19.38
N SER A 225 -1.06 -5.95 -20.10
CA SER A 225 -0.59 -4.76 -20.81
C SER A 225 -0.30 -3.63 -19.83
N THR A 226 0.64 -2.73 -20.12
CA THR A 226 0.97 -1.60 -19.23
C THR A 226 -0.22 -0.67 -18.96
N ALA A 227 -1.18 -0.63 -19.89
CA ALA A 227 -2.46 0.08 -19.71
C ALA A 227 -3.38 -0.62 -18.71
N ASP A 228 -3.33 -1.95 -18.58
CA ASP A 228 -4.12 -2.70 -17.60
C ASP A 228 -3.53 -2.64 -16.18
N HIS A 229 -2.30 -2.15 -16.00
CA HIS A 229 -1.67 -2.05 -14.68
C HIS A 229 -2.09 -0.76 -13.95
N MET A 230 -2.17 -0.83 -12.63
CA MET A 230 -1.92 0.33 -11.77
C MET A 230 -0.46 0.77 -11.93
N TYR A 231 -0.10 1.93 -11.40
CA TYR A 231 1.32 2.32 -11.43
C TYR A 231 1.76 3.20 -10.28
N MET A 232 3.05 3.10 -9.99
CA MET A 232 3.74 3.87 -8.97
C MET A 232 4.80 4.78 -9.61
N ILE A 233 4.86 6.04 -9.18
CA ILE A 233 5.99 6.91 -9.49
C ILE A 233 6.93 6.95 -8.29
N ASN A 234 8.20 6.66 -8.53
CA ASN A 234 9.27 6.78 -7.54
C ASN A 234 9.67 8.25 -7.44
N HIS A 235 9.05 9.00 -6.53
CA HIS A 235 9.21 10.44 -6.37
C HIS A 235 10.07 10.78 -5.13
N SER A 236 11.13 10.00 -4.92
CA SER A 236 12.09 10.19 -3.83
C SER A 236 13.41 10.75 -4.38
N LEU A 237 13.79 11.96 -3.98
CA LEU A 237 15.06 12.57 -4.38
C LEU A 237 16.19 12.09 -3.47
N ASN A 238 17.32 11.79 -4.09
CA ASN A 238 18.54 11.36 -3.43
C ASN A 238 19.66 12.37 -3.69
N LEU A 239 20.59 12.45 -2.75
CA LEU A 239 21.86 13.16 -2.90
C LEU A 239 23.04 12.18 -2.84
N LYS A 240 24.16 12.56 -3.46
CA LYS A 240 25.40 11.77 -3.43
C LYS A 240 26.43 12.39 -2.51
N ILE A 241 26.94 11.59 -1.56
CA ILE A 241 28.10 11.89 -0.74
C ILE A 241 29.23 10.96 -1.14
N GLY A 242 30.07 11.40 -2.08
CA GLY A 242 31.06 10.52 -2.71
C GLY A 242 30.38 9.41 -3.49
N ASP A 243 30.65 8.14 -3.13
CA ASP A 243 30.07 6.95 -3.75
C ASP A 243 28.79 6.47 -3.05
N ILE A 244 28.37 7.14 -1.97
CA ILE A 244 27.17 6.80 -1.20
C ILE A 244 26.03 7.66 -1.71
N THR A 245 24.91 7.03 -2.02
CA THR A 245 23.63 7.69 -2.29
C THR A 245 22.77 7.58 -1.05
N ILE A 246 22.17 8.69 -0.63
CA ILE A 246 21.21 8.76 0.49
C ILE A 246 20.01 9.62 0.08
N SER A 247 18.89 9.44 0.74
CA SER A 247 17.69 10.27 0.61
C SER A 247 18.01 11.73 0.95
N ASP A 248 17.40 12.70 0.25
CA ASP A 248 17.69 14.13 0.38
C ASP A 248 16.63 14.87 1.22
N PRO A 249 16.76 14.90 2.56
CA PRO A 249 15.83 15.66 3.41
C PRO A 249 15.94 17.18 3.21
N GLY A 250 17.04 17.68 2.62
CA GLY A 250 17.25 19.11 2.41
C GLY A 250 16.35 19.68 1.32
N GLU A 251 16.04 18.88 0.30
CA GLU A 251 15.18 19.25 -0.82
C GLU A 251 13.77 18.66 -0.72
N ALA A 252 13.51 17.77 0.25
CA ALA A 252 12.22 17.08 0.42
C ALA A 252 11.02 18.03 0.50
N ASP A 253 11.12 19.18 1.17
CA ASP A 253 10.03 20.17 1.24
C ASP A 253 9.64 20.71 -0.15
N THR A 254 10.63 20.87 -1.04
CA THR A 254 10.43 21.30 -2.43
C THR A 254 9.93 20.16 -3.29
N THR A 255 10.57 18.99 -3.23
CA THR A 255 10.22 17.86 -4.11
C THR A 255 8.88 17.24 -3.74
N ASN A 256 8.51 17.23 -2.47
CA ASN A 256 7.21 16.77 -2.00
C ASN A 256 6.12 17.86 -2.13
N GLY A 257 6.45 19.01 -2.74
CA GLY A 257 5.50 20.07 -3.04
C GLY A 257 4.55 19.70 -4.19
N VAL A 258 3.38 20.33 -4.20
CA VAL A 258 2.31 20.09 -5.19
C VAL A 258 2.79 20.20 -6.63
N ASP A 259 3.56 21.24 -6.96
CA ASP A 259 3.98 21.48 -8.34
C ASP A 259 4.97 20.40 -8.83
N SER A 260 5.85 19.91 -7.97
CA SER A 260 6.83 18.88 -8.32
C SER A 260 6.15 17.53 -8.56
N ILE A 261 5.30 17.08 -7.62
CA ILE A 261 4.57 15.81 -7.73
C ILE A 261 3.64 15.81 -8.96
N VAL A 262 2.89 16.89 -9.17
CA VAL A 262 1.98 16.99 -10.34
C VAL A 262 2.78 17.01 -11.64
N ALA A 263 3.91 17.72 -11.70
CA ALA A 263 4.76 17.74 -12.89
C ALA A 263 5.38 16.37 -13.20
N ALA A 264 5.71 15.56 -12.19
CA ALA A 264 6.16 14.18 -12.38
C ALA A 264 5.01 13.29 -12.87
N ALA A 265 3.83 13.39 -12.25
CA ALA A 265 2.65 12.63 -12.63
C ALA A 265 2.18 12.92 -14.06
N ASP A 266 2.15 14.20 -14.47
CA ASP A 266 1.78 14.65 -15.82
C ASP A 266 2.69 14.06 -16.93
N LYS A 267 3.94 13.71 -16.61
CA LYS A 267 4.85 13.04 -17.57
C LYS A 267 4.49 11.57 -17.77
N CYS A 268 3.76 10.97 -16.83
CA CYS A 268 3.44 9.54 -16.84
C CYS A 268 2.06 9.18 -17.37
N VAL A 269 1.11 10.13 -17.39
CA VAL A 269 -0.30 9.82 -17.74
C VAL A 269 -0.45 9.11 -19.09
N SER A 270 0.40 9.40 -20.08
CA SER A 270 0.30 8.74 -21.40
C SER A 270 0.60 7.25 -21.42
N TYR A 271 1.09 6.68 -20.31
CA TYR A 271 1.44 5.26 -20.19
C TYR A 271 0.30 4.40 -19.60
N SER A 272 -0.72 5.02 -19.01
CA SER A 272 -1.86 4.36 -18.37
C SER A 272 -3.09 4.27 -19.29
N GLU A 273 -4.07 3.44 -18.91
CA GLU A 273 -5.39 3.47 -19.54
C GLU A 273 -6.07 4.84 -19.29
N ASP A 274 -6.74 5.36 -20.33
CA ASP A 274 -7.48 6.62 -20.33
C ASP A 274 -6.72 7.89 -19.89
N ASN A 275 -5.38 7.83 -19.84
CA ASN A 275 -4.51 8.87 -19.29
C ASN A 275 -4.80 9.18 -17.82
N THR A 276 -5.02 8.15 -17.01
CA THR A 276 -5.20 8.27 -15.56
C THR A 276 -3.88 8.61 -14.86
N TYR A 277 -3.98 9.27 -13.71
CA TYR A 277 -2.86 9.60 -12.81
C TYR A 277 -2.34 8.36 -12.05
N PRO A 278 -1.13 8.40 -11.44
CA PRO A 278 -0.57 7.25 -10.74
C PRO A 278 -1.47 6.75 -9.64
N SER A 279 -1.46 5.44 -9.43
CA SER A 279 -2.07 4.85 -8.25
C SER A 279 -1.27 5.19 -6.99
N PHE A 280 0.06 5.29 -7.10
CA PHE A 280 0.94 5.58 -5.97
C PHE A 280 1.98 6.64 -6.30
N VAL A 281 2.16 7.60 -5.38
CA VAL A 281 3.29 8.54 -5.38
C VAL A 281 4.17 8.18 -4.19
N LEU A 282 5.31 7.54 -4.44
CA LEU A 282 6.21 7.05 -3.40
C LEU A 282 7.24 8.13 -3.02
N LEU A 283 7.36 8.43 -1.72
CA LEU A 283 8.09 9.59 -1.20
C LEU A 283 8.98 9.22 0.00
N ASP A 284 10.09 9.93 0.11
CA ASP A 284 10.87 10.08 1.35
C ASP A 284 10.39 11.31 2.11
N PHE A 285 10.56 11.31 3.43
CA PHE A 285 10.26 12.40 4.34
C PHE A 285 8.84 12.95 4.16
N VAL A 286 7.85 12.07 4.29
CA VAL A 286 6.43 12.36 4.04
C VAL A 286 5.83 13.51 4.87
N ASN A 287 6.52 13.91 5.94
CA ASN A 287 6.16 15.05 6.79
C ASN A 287 6.63 16.41 6.25
N LEU A 288 7.41 16.43 5.17
CA LEU A 288 7.94 17.64 4.53
C LEU A 288 7.20 17.90 3.21
N GLY A 289 6.92 19.17 2.92
CA GLY A 289 6.14 19.58 1.76
C GLY A 289 4.61 19.40 1.92
N ASP A 290 3.92 19.39 0.78
CA ASP A 290 2.44 19.41 0.69
C ASP A 290 1.91 18.20 -0.10
N ALA A 291 2.56 17.05 0.03
CA ALA A 291 2.28 15.85 -0.76
C ALA A 291 0.82 15.38 -0.68
N LYS A 292 0.19 15.53 0.49
CA LYS A 292 -1.24 15.23 0.66
C LYS A 292 -2.11 16.11 -0.25
N ALA A 293 -1.83 17.40 -0.35
CA ALA A 293 -2.54 18.30 -1.25
C ALA A 293 -2.26 17.96 -2.73
N ALA A 294 -1.06 17.47 -3.03
CA ALA A 294 -0.72 17.02 -4.37
C ALA A 294 -1.56 15.81 -4.80
N VAL A 295 -1.63 14.77 -3.96
CA VAL A 295 -2.44 13.57 -4.28
C VAL A 295 -3.94 13.86 -4.28
N ASP A 296 -4.42 14.79 -3.45
CA ASP A 296 -5.82 15.25 -3.49
C ASP A 296 -6.14 15.92 -4.84
N LYS A 297 -5.24 16.79 -5.32
CA LYS A 297 -5.35 17.42 -6.63
C LYS A 297 -5.34 16.40 -7.77
N LEU A 298 -4.49 15.36 -7.70
CA LEU A 298 -4.46 14.27 -8.67
C LEU A 298 -5.75 13.43 -8.65
N ASN A 299 -6.40 13.34 -7.48
CA ASN A 299 -7.73 12.75 -7.35
C ASN A 299 -8.89 13.69 -7.76
N GLY A 300 -8.61 14.95 -8.07
CA GLY A 300 -9.56 15.89 -8.66
C GLY A 300 -10.37 16.74 -7.66
N PHE A 301 -9.86 16.98 -6.45
CA PHE A 301 -10.45 17.89 -5.48
C PHE A 301 -9.42 18.78 -4.77
#